data_AF-A0A7W4YDY3-F1
#
_entry.id   AF-A0A7W4YDY3-F1
#
_cell.length_a   1.000
_cell.length_b   1.000
_cell.length_c   1.000
_cell.angle_alpha   90.00
_cell.angle_beta   90.00
_cell.angle_gamma   90.00
#
_symmetry.space_group_name_H-M   'P 1'
#
loop_
_entity.id
_entity.type
_entity.pdbx_description
1 polymer ?
#
loop_
_entity_poly.entity_id
_entity_poly.type
_entity_poly.pdbx_seq_one_letter_code
_entity_poly.pdbx_strand_id
1 'polypeptide(L)'
;MPSTLSPRTDPAAARDVVPAAEDTVAFADPPTLGRRPALAADRDATPTLARRVRALVGRALRASIVLVLFLALWEVAPRVGLVDAVFLPPLSRVLDAFGTLASSGELALHLGASLSRAGTGFAIAVLAAIPLGVAIGWYERVSDVLNPFLELFRNTAALALLPVFILILGIGETSKIALVVYACTFPVLLTTISAVRSVDPLLVKSARSLGLSSLRLFQKVVLPAAVPTVFTGVRMAGASSILVLIAAEMVGAKAGLGYLITYTQFNFQIEKMYAGIIAIALVGVSVNGVLLALERHFSRWRTASS
;
A
#
# COMPACT_ATOMS: atom_id res chain seq x y z
N MET A 1 54.55 34.99 0.56
CA MET A 1 55.96 35.13 0.99
C MET A 1 56.36 36.56 0.65
N PRO A 2 56.83 37.41 1.60
CA PRO A 2 57.68 37.11 2.75
C PRO A 2 57.01 37.43 4.12
N SER A 3 57.22 36.70 5.21
CA SER A 3 58.41 36.52 6.09
C SER A 3 58.91 37.82 6.72
N THR A 4 58.58 38.09 8.00
CA THR A 4 59.33 37.77 9.25
C THR A 4 60.22 38.92 9.74
N LEU A 5 60.40 38.95 11.08
CA LEU A 5 61.42 39.65 11.91
C LEU A 5 60.78 40.76 12.77
N SER A 6 60.94 40.86 14.10
CA SER A 6 61.84 40.28 15.12
C SER A 6 61.50 41.01 16.45
N PRO A 7 62.28 41.02 17.55
CA PRO A 7 62.92 39.93 18.34
C PRO A 7 62.73 40.05 19.88
N ARG A 8 63.30 39.06 20.59
CA ARG A 8 64.07 39.14 21.86
C ARG A 8 63.30 39.28 23.19
N THR A 9 63.68 38.69 24.33
CA THR A 9 64.51 37.55 24.82
C THR A 9 64.64 37.79 26.34
N ASP A 10 64.27 36.81 27.18
CA ASP A 10 64.95 36.31 28.41
C ASP A 10 65.47 37.29 29.51
N PRO A 11 65.92 36.86 30.73
CA PRO A 11 65.99 35.51 31.33
C PRO A 11 65.67 35.46 32.86
N ALA A 12 65.98 34.31 33.49
CA ALA A 12 66.46 34.12 34.87
C ALA A 12 65.40 34.09 36.01
N ALA A 13 65.12 32.92 36.59
CA ALA A 13 65.86 32.25 37.67
C ALA A 13 65.58 32.84 39.06
N ALA A 14 65.06 32.00 39.97
CA ALA A 14 65.62 31.75 41.31
C ALA A 14 64.55 31.28 42.31
N ARG A 15 64.94 30.25 43.09
CA ARG A 15 64.63 30.06 44.51
C ARG A 15 63.20 29.65 44.88
N ASP A 16 62.94 28.92 45.95
CA ASP A 16 63.65 27.97 46.80
C ASP A 16 62.60 27.62 47.88
N VAL A 17 62.73 26.46 48.50
CA VAL A 17 62.31 26.19 49.89
C VAL A 17 60.81 25.93 50.17
N VAL A 18 60.56 24.64 50.45
CA VAL A 18 59.45 24.08 51.25
C VAL A 18 59.69 24.37 52.74
N PRO A 19 58.66 24.57 53.58
CA PRO A 19 58.36 23.49 54.55
C PRO A 19 56.86 23.27 54.90
N ALA A 20 56.59 22.01 55.30
CA ALA A 20 55.64 21.49 56.31
C ALA A 20 54.19 22.04 56.36
N ALA A 21 53.16 21.27 56.02
CA ALA A 21 52.57 20.15 56.78
C ALA A 21 51.90 20.57 58.08
N GLU A 22 50.58 20.79 58.04
CA GLU A 22 49.67 20.47 59.14
C GLU A 22 48.41 19.81 58.56
N ASP A 23 48.27 18.53 58.88
CA ASP A 23 47.05 17.74 58.74
C ASP A 23 45.93 18.37 59.57
N THR A 24 44.93 18.93 58.90
CA THR A 24 43.62 19.15 59.53
C THR A 24 42.60 18.33 58.75
N VAL A 25 42.25 17.18 59.32
CA VAL A 25 41.12 16.35 58.89
C VAL A 25 39.84 17.16 59.16
N ALA A 26 39.42 17.94 58.17
CA ALA A 26 38.11 18.55 58.16
C ALA A 26 37.08 17.45 57.86
N PHE A 27 36.31 17.09 58.89
CA PHE A 27 35.05 16.37 58.75
C PHE A 27 34.19 17.12 57.73
N ALA A 28 34.09 16.56 56.52
CA ALA A 28 33.12 17.03 55.53
C ALA A 28 31.72 16.81 56.11
N ASP A 29 30.93 17.88 56.15
CA ASP A 29 29.53 17.84 56.52
C ASP A 29 28.80 16.71 55.75
N PRO A 30 27.92 15.94 56.41
CA PRO A 30 27.12 14.95 55.71
C PRO A 30 26.31 15.66 54.62
N PRO A 31 26.20 15.09 53.41
CA PRO A 31 25.41 15.71 52.35
C PRO A 31 24.00 15.91 52.88
N THR A 32 23.57 17.16 52.97
CA THR A 32 22.19 17.52 53.25
C THR A 32 21.34 16.72 52.29
N LEU A 33 20.64 15.71 52.81
CA LEU A 33 19.67 14.91 52.09
C LEU A 33 18.59 15.89 51.61
N GLY A 34 18.85 16.48 50.45
CA GLY A 34 17.92 17.28 49.70
C GLY A 34 16.66 16.46 49.62
N ARG A 35 15.66 16.95 50.35
CA ARG A 35 14.32 16.41 50.47
C ARG A 35 13.87 16.03 49.07
N ARG A 36 13.97 14.75 48.71
CA ARG A 36 13.49 14.24 47.44
C ARG A 36 12.06 14.76 47.33
N PRO A 37 11.71 15.61 46.34
CA PRO A 37 10.31 15.86 46.08
C PRO A 37 9.70 14.47 45.94
N ALA A 38 8.73 14.19 46.81
CA ALA A 38 8.00 12.96 46.76
C ALA A 38 7.71 12.69 45.28
N LEU A 39 8.09 11.50 44.81
CA LEU A 39 7.51 10.93 43.61
C LEU A 39 6.00 10.97 43.85
N ALA A 40 5.39 12.10 43.52
CA ALA A 40 4.03 12.15 43.07
C ALA A 40 4.06 11.18 41.91
N ALA A 41 3.63 9.96 42.21
CA ALA A 41 3.20 9.03 41.22
C ALA A 41 2.20 9.82 40.38
N ASP A 42 2.70 10.43 39.30
CA ASP A 42 1.91 10.69 38.12
C ASP A 42 1.55 9.29 37.67
N ARG A 43 0.48 8.79 38.28
CA ARG A 43 -0.19 7.57 37.88
C ARG A 43 -0.56 7.88 36.45
N ASP A 44 0.24 7.36 35.54
CA ASP A 44 -0.05 7.20 34.13
C ASP A 44 -1.55 7.00 34.01
N ALA A 45 -2.25 8.08 33.69
CA ALA A 45 -3.68 8.06 33.49
C ALA A 45 -3.85 7.32 32.17
N THR A 46 -3.77 5.99 32.25
CA THR A 46 -4.10 5.06 31.19
C THR A 46 -5.40 5.59 30.62
N PRO A 47 -5.39 6.07 29.36
CA PRO A 47 -6.53 6.77 28.82
C PRO A 47 -7.72 5.83 28.91
N THR A 48 -8.68 6.18 29.77
CA THR A 48 -9.84 5.35 30.04
C THR A 48 -10.47 4.96 28.72
N LEU A 49 -10.99 3.72 28.64
CA LEU A 49 -11.68 3.23 27.43
C LEU A 49 -12.68 4.26 26.88
N ALA A 50 -13.34 5.01 27.77
CA ALA A 50 -14.22 6.12 27.43
C ALA A 50 -13.54 7.25 26.61
N ARG A 51 -12.32 7.67 26.96
CA ARG A 51 -11.58 8.72 26.23
C ARG A 51 -11.06 8.21 24.88
N ARG A 52 -10.66 6.94 24.78
CA ARG A 52 -10.29 6.28 23.51
C ARG A 52 -11.49 6.12 22.59
N VAL A 53 -12.62 5.65 23.11
CA VAL A 53 -13.88 5.51 22.37
C VAL A 53 -14.38 6.88 21.91
N ARG A 54 -14.36 7.90 22.76
CA ARG A 54 -14.80 9.27 22.39
C ARG A 54 -13.91 9.92 21.34
N ALA A 55 -12.60 9.67 21.37
CA ALA A 55 -11.66 10.12 20.34
C ALA A 55 -11.86 9.38 19.00
N LEU A 56 -12.12 8.07 19.03
CA LEU A 56 -12.43 7.26 17.85
C LEU A 56 -13.78 7.67 17.22
N VAL A 57 -14.81 7.86 18.04
CA VAL A 57 -16.14 8.33 17.63
C VAL A 57 -16.05 9.75 17.06
N GLY A 58 -15.31 10.66 17.70
CA GLY A 58 -15.11 12.03 17.20
C GLY A 58 -14.35 12.07 15.86
N ARG A 59 -13.37 11.18 15.66
CA ARG A 59 -12.63 11.06 14.40
C ARG A 59 -13.47 10.42 13.30
N ALA A 60 -14.27 9.40 13.62
CA ALA A 60 -15.22 8.79 12.70
C ALA A 60 -16.31 9.78 12.28
N LEU A 61 -16.90 10.52 13.23
CA LEU A 61 -17.89 11.57 12.95
C LEU A 61 -17.34 12.65 12.02
N ARG A 62 -16.12 13.16 12.26
CA ARG A 62 -15.48 14.15 11.38
C ARG A 62 -15.23 13.61 9.97
N ALA A 63 -14.81 12.35 9.84
CA ALA A 63 -14.65 11.70 8.55
C ALA A 63 -16.00 11.47 7.84
N SER A 64 -17.06 11.21 8.59
CA SER A 64 -18.42 11.04 8.05
C SER A 64 -19.08 12.35 7.61
N ILE A 65 -18.75 13.50 8.20
CA ILE A 65 -19.35 14.80 7.82
C ILE A 65 -19.12 15.11 6.34
N VAL A 66 -17.91 14.89 5.82
CA VAL A 66 -17.59 15.19 4.41
C VAL A 66 -18.39 14.28 3.48
N LEU A 67 -18.51 12.99 3.82
CA LEU A 67 -19.29 12.04 3.05
C LEU A 67 -20.79 12.38 3.07
N VAL A 68 -21.34 12.69 4.24
CA VAL A 68 -22.75 13.07 4.39
C VAL A 68 -23.05 14.37 3.63
N LEU A 69 -22.16 15.36 3.71
CA LEU A 69 -22.30 16.61 2.98
C LEU A 69 -22.27 16.37 1.46
N PHE A 70 -21.38 15.50 0.97
CA PHE A 70 -21.31 15.13 -0.44
C PHE A 70 -22.60 14.43 -0.91
N LEU A 71 -23.12 13.46 -0.15
CA LEU A 71 -24.35 12.75 -0.49
C LEU A 71 -25.57 13.68 -0.44
N ALA A 72 -25.63 14.58 0.54
CA ALA A 72 -26.68 15.59 0.64
C ALA A 72 -26.62 16.57 -0.55
N LEU A 73 -25.42 16.98 -0.96
CA LEU A 73 -25.24 17.84 -2.13
C LEU A 73 -25.70 17.14 -3.41
N TRP A 74 -25.36 15.86 -3.60
CA TRP A 74 -25.83 15.06 -4.74
C TRP A 74 -27.37 14.96 -4.74
N GLU A 75 -27.99 14.69 -3.60
CA GLU A 75 -29.45 14.59 -3.52
C GLU A 75 -30.17 15.92 -3.79
N VAL A 76 -29.65 17.02 -3.24
CA VAL A 76 -30.33 18.32 -3.26
C VAL A 76 -30.08 19.08 -4.56
N ALA A 77 -28.85 19.08 -5.10
CA ALA A 77 -28.49 19.87 -6.28
C ALA A 77 -29.46 19.73 -7.48
N PRO A 78 -29.86 18.51 -7.92
CA PRO A 78 -30.82 18.36 -9.00
C PRO A 78 -32.27 18.69 -8.61
N ARG A 79 -32.61 18.60 -7.32
CA ARG A 79 -33.96 18.93 -6.82
C ARG A 79 -34.22 20.42 -6.79
N VAL A 80 -33.20 21.22 -6.50
CA VAL A 80 -33.29 22.70 -6.48
C VAL A 80 -32.90 23.33 -7.82
N GLY A 81 -32.63 22.51 -8.85
CA GLY A 81 -32.34 22.99 -10.21
C GLY A 81 -30.92 23.54 -10.41
N LEU A 82 -29.97 23.26 -9.50
CA LEU A 82 -28.55 23.61 -9.71
C LEU A 82 -27.92 22.80 -10.86
N VAL A 83 -28.43 21.59 -11.09
CA VAL A 83 -28.00 20.69 -12.17
C VAL A 83 -29.24 20.07 -12.79
N ASP A 84 -29.20 19.78 -14.09
CA ASP A 84 -30.28 19.08 -14.78
C ASP A 84 -30.39 17.63 -14.26
N ALA A 85 -31.57 17.28 -13.75
CA ALA A 85 -31.89 15.97 -13.19
C ALA A 85 -31.82 14.83 -14.23
N VAL A 86 -31.81 15.16 -15.53
CA VAL A 86 -31.59 14.18 -16.60
C VAL A 86 -30.14 13.68 -16.60
N PHE A 87 -29.16 14.56 -16.36
CA PHE A 87 -27.73 14.20 -16.37
C PHE A 87 -27.19 13.83 -14.99
N LEU A 88 -27.80 14.39 -13.93
CA LEU A 88 -27.46 14.10 -12.54
C LEU A 88 -28.76 13.83 -11.77
N PRO A 89 -29.30 12.60 -11.85
CA PRO A 89 -30.49 12.25 -11.09
C PRO A 89 -30.20 12.30 -9.58
N PRO A 90 -31.21 12.65 -8.75
CA PRO A 90 -31.09 12.56 -7.30
C PRO A 90 -30.63 11.17 -6.86
N LEU A 91 -29.81 11.13 -5.82
CA LEU A 91 -29.27 9.89 -5.26
C LEU A 91 -30.39 8.89 -4.91
N SER A 92 -31.56 9.35 -4.45
CA SER A 92 -32.70 8.48 -4.17
C SER A 92 -33.11 7.64 -5.40
N ARG A 93 -33.18 8.25 -6.59
CA ARG A 93 -33.54 7.53 -7.83
C ARG A 93 -32.45 6.55 -8.26
N VAL A 94 -31.20 6.92 -8.04
CA VAL A 94 -30.05 6.04 -8.29
C VAL A 94 -30.11 4.81 -7.39
N LEU A 95 -30.47 4.98 -6.11
CA LEU A 95 -30.63 3.87 -5.16
C LEU A 95 -31.83 2.99 -5.51
N ASP A 96 -32.95 3.56 -5.97
CA ASP A 96 -34.10 2.78 -6.46
C ASP A 96 -33.73 1.95 -7.70
N ALA A 97 -32.98 2.55 -8.64
CA ALA A 97 -32.47 1.84 -9.82
C ALA A 97 -31.48 0.73 -9.43
N PHE A 98 -30.62 0.97 -8.44
CA PHE A 98 -29.72 -0.04 -7.88
C PHE A 98 -30.50 -1.21 -7.27
N GLY A 99 -31.53 -0.93 -6.47
CA GLY A 99 -32.41 -1.94 -5.91
C GLY A 99 -33.11 -2.77 -6.99
N THR A 100 -33.58 -2.11 -8.05
CA THR A 100 -34.21 -2.76 -9.21
C THR A 100 -33.22 -3.70 -9.91
N LEU A 101 -32.02 -3.23 -10.25
CA LEU A 101 -30.95 -4.03 -10.88
C LEU A 101 -30.50 -5.20 -10.00
N ALA A 102 -30.46 -5.01 -8.68
CA ALA A 102 -30.13 -6.07 -7.74
C ALA A 102 -31.22 -7.14 -7.68
N SER A 103 -32.48 -6.72 -7.57
CA SER A 103 -33.64 -7.63 -7.50
C SER A 103 -33.91 -8.38 -8.80
N SER A 104 -33.60 -7.80 -9.96
CA SER A 104 -33.77 -8.43 -11.27
C SER A 104 -32.70 -9.48 -11.58
N GLY A 105 -31.60 -9.52 -10.81
CA GLY A 105 -30.44 -10.38 -11.06
C GLY A 105 -29.50 -9.87 -12.14
N GLU A 106 -29.83 -8.78 -12.84
CA GLU A 106 -28.99 -8.16 -13.88
C GLU A 106 -27.66 -7.69 -13.29
N LEU A 107 -27.69 -7.09 -12.10
CA LEU A 107 -26.48 -6.66 -11.40
C LEU A 107 -25.58 -7.85 -11.06
N ALA A 108 -26.16 -8.97 -10.59
CA ALA A 108 -25.41 -10.16 -10.21
C ALA A 108 -24.73 -10.81 -11.43
N LEU A 109 -25.40 -10.82 -12.58
CA LEU A 109 -24.84 -11.33 -13.83
C LEU A 109 -23.63 -10.51 -14.28
N HIS A 110 -23.75 -9.18 -14.31
CA HIS A 110 -22.65 -8.31 -14.71
C HIS A 110 -21.50 -8.31 -13.70
N LEU A 111 -21.83 -8.32 -12.41
CA LEU A 111 -20.86 -8.44 -11.33
C LEU A 111 -20.07 -9.75 -11.42
N GLY A 112 -20.75 -10.88 -11.60
CA GLY A 112 -20.13 -12.19 -11.71
C GLY A 112 -19.21 -12.30 -12.94
N ALA A 113 -19.63 -11.71 -14.07
CA ALA A 113 -18.79 -11.62 -15.26
C ALA A 113 -17.49 -10.82 -14.99
N SER A 114 -17.59 -9.66 -14.33
CA SER A 114 -16.41 -8.87 -13.99
C SER A 114 -15.49 -9.57 -12.98
N LEU A 115 -16.05 -10.13 -11.90
CA LEU A 115 -15.25 -10.82 -10.88
C LEU A 115 -14.53 -12.05 -11.43
N SER A 116 -15.21 -12.85 -12.27
CA SER A 116 -14.59 -14.05 -12.86
C SER A 116 -13.43 -13.70 -13.79
N ARG A 117 -13.58 -12.68 -14.65
CA ARG A 117 -12.50 -12.19 -15.52
C ARG A 117 -11.33 -11.61 -14.72
N ALA A 118 -11.63 -10.72 -13.77
CA ALA A 118 -10.62 -10.10 -12.91
C ALA A 118 -9.86 -11.16 -12.13
N GLY A 119 -10.58 -12.10 -11.50
CA GLY A 119 -10.02 -13.19 -10.72
C GLY A 119 -9.15 -14.12 -11.57
N THR A 120 -9.61 -14.48 -12.77
CA THR A 120 -8.85 -15.37 -13.67
C THR A 120 -7.55 -14.71 -14.13
N GLY A 121 -7.62 -13.47 -14.63
CA GLY A 121 -6.42 -12.75 -15.09
C GLY A 121 -5.45 -12.47 -13.95
N PHE A 122 -5.97 -12.12 -12.77
CA PHE A 122 -5.17 -11.93 -11.56
C PHE A 122 -4.48 -13.23 -11.12
N ALA A 123 -5.19 -14.35 -11.09
CA ALA A 123 -4.62 -15.64 -10.71
C ALA A 123 -3.50 -16.07 -11.65
N ILE A 124 -3.71 -15.95 -12.97
CA ILE A 124 -2.69 -16.24 -13.98
C ILE A 124 -1.45 -15.35 -13.76
N ALA A 125 -1.64 -14.05 -13.55
CA ALA A 125 -0.54 -13.13 -13.30
C ALA A 125 0.23 -13.48 -12.03
N VAL A 126 -0.43 -13.76 -10.92
CA VAL A 126 0.22 -14.13 -9.66
C VAL A 126 1.01 -15.43 -9.81
N LEU A 127 0.41 -16.45 -10.42
CA LEU A 127 1.05 -17.76 -10.63
C LEU A 127 2.27 -17.68 -11.55
N ALA A 128 2.28 -16.77 -12.52
CA ALA A 128 3.41 -16.59 -13.43
C ALA A 128 4.47 -15.62 -12.89
N ALA A 129 4.04 -14.48 -12.34
CA ALA A 129 4.92 -13.38 -11.94
C ALA A 129 5.69 -13.66 -10.64
N ILE A 130 5.12 -14.40 -9.68
CA ILE A 130 5.85 -14.73 -8.44
C ILE A 130 7.06 -15.64 -8.75
N PRO A 131 6.92 -16.80 -9.43
CA PRO A 131 8.08 -17.63 -9.75
C PRO A 131 9.13 -16.89 -10.59
N LEU A 132 8.68 -16.13 -11.58
CA LEU A 132 9.57 -15.34 -12.44
C LEU A 132 10.30 -14.26 -11.62
N GLY A 133 9.60 -13.53 -10.75
CA GLY A 133 10.17 -12.49 -9.92
C GLY A 133 11.15 -13.04 -8.89
N VAL A 134 10.85 -14.22 -8.33
CA VAL A 134 11.76 -14.97 -7.47
C VAL A 134 13.04 -15.35 -8.24
N ALA A 135 12.91 -15.90 -9.44
CA ALA A 135 14.05 -16.30 -10.25
C ALA A 135 14.94 -15.08 -10.62
N ILE A 136 14.33 -13.98 -11.05
CA ILE A 136 15.04 -12.74 -11.39
C ILE A 136 15.69 -12.11 -10.15
N GLY A 137 14.99 -12.10 -9.02
CA GLY A 137 15.51 -11.55 -7.76
C GLY A 137 16.68 -12.36 -7.20
N TRP A 138 16.68 -13.68 -7.42
CA TRP A 138 17.71 -14.59 -6.93
C TRP A 138 18.96 -14.66 -7.82
N TYR A 139 18.79 -14.58 -9.15
CA TYR A 139 19.89 -14.67 -10.11
C TYR A 139 20.22 -13.30 -10.72
N GLU A 140 21.28 -12.67 -10.22
CA GLU A 140 21.73 -11.33 -10.64
C GLU A 140 21.91 -11.21 -12.16
N ARG A 141 22.54 -12.21 -12.81
CA ARG A 141 22.69 -12.27 -14.27
C ARG A 141 21.37 -12.22 -15.05
N VAL A 142 20.34 -12.89 -14.54
CA VAL A 142 19.01 -12.91 -15.19
C VAL A 142 18.38 -11.52 -15.09
N SER A 143 18.56 -10.85 -13.95
CA SER A 143 18.11 -9.49 -13.79
C SER A 143 18.83 -8.51 -14.71
N ASP A 144 20.14 -8.60 -14.88
CA ASP A 144 20.88 -7.65 -15.72
C ASP A 144 20.40 -7.70 -17.16
N VAL A 145 20.12 -8.89 -17.68
CA VAL A 145 19.59 -9.12 -19.03
C VAL A 145 18.14 -8.62 -19.16
N LEU A 146 17.31 -8.83 -18.14
CA LEU A 146 15.89 -8.48 -18.20
C LEU A 146 15.60 -7.04 -17.76
N ASN A 147 16.52 -6.34 -17.07
CA ASN A 147 16.27 -5.02 -16.51
C ASN A 147 15.76 -4.00 -17.55
N PRO A 148 16.34 -3.90 -18.77
CA PRO A 148 15.82 -3.00 -19.80
C PRO A 148 14.37 -3.30 -20.20
N PHE A 149 14.00 -4.57 -20.30
CA PHE A 149 12.63 -4.98 -20.60
C PHE A 149 11.68 -4.66 -19.44
N LEU A 150 12.11 -4.93 -18.20
CA LEU A 150 11.34 -4.62 -17.01
C LEU A 150 11.05 -3.12 -16.91
N GLU A 151 12.04 -2.26 -17.19
CA GLU A 151 11.87 -0.80 -17.21
C GLU A 151 10.94 -0.32 -18.32
N LEU A 152 11.10 -0.87 -19.53
CA LEU A 152 10.25 -0.54 -20.68
C LEU A 152 8.78 -0.85 -20.40
N PHE A 153 8.48 -2.08 -19.97
CA PHE A 153 7.10 -2.49 -19.75
C PHE A 153 6.49 -1.92 -18.46
N ARG A 154 7.29 -1.60 -17.44
CA ARG A 154 6.82 -0.94 -16.22
C ARG A 154 6.15 0.40 -16.50
N ASN A 155 6.66 1.15 -17.49
CA ASN A 155 6.16 2.49 -17.82
C ASN A 155 5.02 2.48 -18.85
N THR A 156 4.69 1.31 -19.40
CA THR A 156 3.63 1.20 -20.40
C THR A 156 2.27 1.16 -19.71
N ALA A 157 1.42 2.15 -20.02
CA ALA A 157 0.05 2.17 -19.54
C ALA A 157 -0.73 0.99 -20.13
N ALA A 158 -1.17 0.04 -19.29
CA ALA A 158 -1.91 -1.14 -19.73
C ALA A 158 -3.10 -0.76 -20.62
N LEU A 159 -3.86 0.27 -20.25
CA LEU A 159 -5.02 0.73 -21.02
C LEU A 159 -4.69 1.12 -22.46
N ALA A 160 -3.48 1.61 -22.74
CA ALA A 160 -3.05 1.95 -24.10
C ALA A 160 -2.85 0.71 -24.99
N LEU A 161 -2.67 -0.47 -24.39
CA LEU A 161 -2.52 -1.75 -25.09
C LEU A 161 -3.85 -2.45 -25.38
N LEU A 162 -4.98 -1.96 -24.85
CA LEU A 162 -6.28 -2.59 -25.08
C LEU A 162 -6.59 -2.79 -26.58
N PRO A 163 -6.38 -1.82 -27.48
CA PRO A 163 -6.59 -2.03 -28.91
C PRO A 163 -5.68 -3.10 -29.51
N VAL A 164 -4.43 -3.21 -29.03
CA VAL A 164 -3.46 -4.22 -29.49
C VAL A 164 -3.93 -5.62 -29.09
N PHE A 165 -4.39 -5.78 -27.83
CA PHE A 165 -4.94 -7.06 -27.38
C PHE A 165 -6.21 -7.43 -28.13
N ILE A 166 -7.09 -6.47 -28.44
CA ILE A 166 -8.28 -6.72 -29.25
C ILE A 166 -7.90 -7.12 -30.67
N LEU A 167 -6.90 -6.47 -31.27
CA LEU A 167 -6.45 -6.76 -32.64
C LEU A 167 -5.89 -8.18 -32.75
N ILE A 168 -5.05 -8.60 -31.79
CA ILE A 168 -4.34 -9.89 -31.85
C ILE A 168 -5.22 -11.05 -31.34
N LEU A 169 -5.95 -10.84 -30.23
CA LEU A 169 -6.71 -11.89 -29.55
C LEU A 169 -8.20 -11.86 -29.90
N GLY A 170 -8.63 -10.88 -30.69
CA GLY A 170 -10.02 -10.67 -31.06
C GLY A 170 -10.85 -9.96 -29.99
N ILE A 171 -12.08 -9.62 -30.36
CA ILE A 171 -13.08 -9.07 -29.46
C ILE A 171 -13.66 -10.23 -28.62
N GLY A 172 -13.49 -10.18 -27.30
CA GLY A 172 -14.09 -11.20 -26.44
C GLY A 172 -13.48 -11.24 -25.05
N GLU A 173 -13.60 -12.41 -24.41
CA GLU A 173 -13.11 -12.67 -23.05
C GLU A 173 -11.57 -12.66 -23.00
N THR A 174 -10.92 -13.28 -23.98
CA THR A 174 -9.46 -13.49 -24.00
C THR A 174 -8.69 -12.17 -23.98
N SER A 175 -9.09 -11.17 -24.77
CA SER A 175 -8.42 -9.86 -24.81
C SER A 175 -8.53 -9.11 -23.49
N LYS A 176 -9.67 -9.21 -22.80
CA LYS A 176 -9.91 -8.57 -21.50
C LYS A 176 -9.10 -9.24 -20.41
N ILE A 177 -9.09 -10.57 -20.37
CA ILE A 177 -8.30 -11.35 -19.40
C ILE A 177 -6.80 -11.09 -19.63
N ALA A 178 -6.32 -11.10 -20.88
CA ALA A 178 -4.93 -10.82 -21.20
C ALA A 178 -4.48 -9.43 -20.74
N LEU A 179 -5.35 -8.42 -20.89
CA LEU A 179 -5.08 -7.08 -20.39
C LEU A 179 -4.96 -7.05 -18.85
N VAL A 180 -5.83 -7.76 -18.14
CA VAL A 180 -5.73 -7.90 -16.68
C VAL A 180 -4.43 -8.62 -16.28
N VAL A 181 -4.06 -9.69 -16.99
CA VAL A 181 -2.80 -10.40 -16.77
C VAL A 181 -1.62 -9.43 -16.90
N TYR A 182 -1.59 -8.66 -17.98
CA TYR A 182 -0.56 -7.66 -18.23
C TYR A 182 -0.48 -6.62 -17.09
N ALA A 183 -1.61 -6.03 -16.72
CA ALA A 183 -1.68 -5.01 -15.67
C ALA A 183 -1.26 -5.54 -14.28
N CYS A 184 -1.53 -6.80 -13.99
CA CYS A 184 -1.20 -7.44 -12.71
C CYS A 184 0.25 -7.94 -12.67
N THR A 185 0.82 -8.33 -13.81
CA THR A 185 2.14 -8.96 -13.87
C THR A 185 3.22 -8.06 -13.32
N PHE A 186 3.30 -6.78 -13.74
CA PHE A 186 4.41 -5.90 -13.36
C PHE A 186 4.43 -5.54 -11.87
N PRO A 187 3.32 -5.13 -11.22
CA PRO A 187 3.32 -4.88 -9.79
C PRO A 187 3.76 -6.11 -8.99
N VAL A 188 3.27 -7.33 -9.32
CA VAL A 188 3.67 -8.56 -8.61
C VAL A 188 5.14 -8.90 -8.89
N LEU A 189 5.55 -8.84 -10.15
CA LEU A 189 6.90 -9.21 -10.58
C LEU A 189 7.95 -8.33 -9.91
N LEU A 190 7.80 -7.00 -10.02
CA LEU A 190 8.78 -6.05 -9.52
C LEU A 190 8.87 -6.04 -8.00
N THR A 191 7.73 -6.08 -7.31
CA THR A 191 7.73 -6.18 -5.84
C THR A 191 8.31 -7.50 -5.36
N THR A 192 8.12 -8.60 -6.07
CA THR A 192 8.74 -9.89 -5.75
C THR A 192 10.26 -9.85 -5.93
N ILE A 193 10.75 -9.24 -7.02
CA ILE A 193 12.19 -9.02 -7.24
C ILE A 193 12.78 -8.20 -6.09
N SER A 194 12.12 -7.08 -5.73
CA SER A 194 12.53 -6.24 -4.61
C SER A 194 12.47 -6.98 -3.27
N ALA A 195 11.46 -7.83 -3.05
CA ALA A 195 11.30 -8.62 -1.83
C ALA A 195 12.46 -9.61 -1.62
N VAL A 196 12.87 -10.32 -2.67
CA VAL A 196 13.98 -11.27 -2.62
C VAL A 196 15.32 -10.55 -2.38
N ARG A 197 15.51 -9.38 -2.99
CA ARG A 197 16.74 -8.59 -2.87
C ARG A 197 16.89 -7.82 -1.55
N SER A 198 15.78 -7.48 -0.92
CA SER A 198 15.77 -6.72 0.34
C SER A 198 15.92 -7.57 1.60
N VAL A 199 16.11 -8.89 1.44
CA VAL A 199 16.40 -9.78 2.58
C VAL A 199 17.74 -9.37 3.20
N ASP A 200 17.75 -9.24 4.53
CA ASP A 200 18.91 -8.78 5.30
C ASP A 200 20.17 -9.60 4.96
N PRO A 201 21.23 -8.95 4.44
CA PRO A 201 22.50 -9.61 4.16
C PRO A 201 23.09 -10.34 5.37
N LEU A 202 22.81 -9.89 6.61
CA LEU A 202 23.24 -10.56 7.83
C LEU A 202 22.55 -11.91 8.01
N LEU A 203 21.22 -11.99 7.83
CA LEU A 203 20.49 -13.28 7.86
C LEU A 203 21.06 -14.27 6.85
N VAL A 204 21.38 -13.78 5.64
CA VAL A 204 21.96 -14.60 4.57
C VAL A 204 23.38 -15.05 4.92
N LYS A 205 24.23 -14.18 5.48
CA LYS A 205 25.60 -14.51 5.91
C LYS A 205 25.59 -15.50 7.08
N SER A 206 24.79 -15.26 8.11
CA SER A 206 24.67 -16.14 9.28
C SER A 206 24.21 -17.54 8.88
N ALA A 207 23.21 -17.66 8.01
CA ALA A 207 22.75 -18.95 7.51
C ALA A 207 23.80 -19.68 6.67
N ARG A 208 24.62 -18.96 5.88
CA ARG A 208 25.77 -19.58 5.19
C ARG A 208 26.83 -20.09 6.16
N SER A 209 27.14 -19.35 7.23
CA SER A 209 28.07 -19.80 8.27
C SER A 209 27.60 -21.06 9.00
N LEU A 210 26.29 -21.32 9.04
CA LEU A 210 25.70 -22.56 9.54
C LEU A 210 25.71 -23.72 8.50
N GLY A 211 26.37 -23.55 7.36
CA GLY A 211 26.54 -24.59 6.35
C GLY A 211 25.31 -24.83 5.46
N LEU A 212 24.37 -23.89 5.38
CA LEU A 212 23.22 -24.03 4.47
C LEU A 212 23.69 -23.92 3.01
N SER A 213 23.31 -24.92 2.20
CA SER A 213 23.47 -24.86 0.74
C SER A 213 22.57 -23.78 0.12
N SER A 214 22.89 -23.28 -1.08
CA SER A 214 22.14 -22.19 -1.74
C SER A 214 20.64 -22.43 -1.83
N LEU A 215 20.21 -23.67 -2.13
CA LEU A 215 18.79 -24.02 -2.18
C LEU A 215 18.13 -23.99 -0.79
N ARG A 216 18.83 -24.51 0.24
CA ARG A 216 18.33 -24.48 1.63
C ARG A 216 18.29 -23.06 2.18
N LEU A 217 19.27 -22.24 1.86
CA LEU A 217 19.32 -20.81 2.17
C LEU A 217 18.11 -20.09 1.58
N PHE A 218 17.84 -20.35 0.29
CA PHE A 218 16.69 -19.76 -0.39
C PHE A 218 15.37 -20.18 0.27
N GLN A 219 15.13 -21.48 0.45
CA GLN A 219 13.85 -21.99 0.97
C GLN A 219 13.60 -21.65 2.44
N LYS A 220 14.64 -21.62 3.29
CA LYS A 220 14.49 -21.45 4.74
C LYS A 220 14.66 -20.01 5.24
N VAL A 221 15.31 -19.15 4.46
CA VAL A 221 15.63 -17.78 4.90
C VAL A 221 15.01 -16.76 3.96
N VAL A 222 15.34 -16.85 2.67
CA VAL A 222 15.02 -15.80 1.70
C VAL A 222 13.53 -15.81 1.35
N LEU A 223 12.99 -16.98 0.99
CA LEU A 223 11.58 -17.10 0.62
C LEU A 223 10.67 -16.69 1.78
N PRO A 224 10.80 -17.20 3.02
CA PRO A 224 9.96 -16.79 4.15
C PRO A 224 10.08 -15.29 4.48
N ALA A 225 11.29 -14.71 4.39
CA ALA A 225 11.51 -13.29 4.63
C ALA A 225 10.88 -12.41 3.55
N ALA A 226 10.81 -12.87 2.30
CA ALA A 226 10.25 -12.14 1.17
C ALA A 226 8.71 -12.19 1.13
N VAL A 227 8.06 -13.23 1.67
CA VAL A 227 6.60 -13.44 1.59
C VAL A 227 5.77 -12.18 1.92
N PRO A 228 5.99 -11.46 3.05
CA PRO A 228 5.17 -10.30 3.39
C PRO A 228 5.23 -9.21 2.32
N THR A 229 6.42 -8.95 1.78
CA THR A 229 6.62 -7.94 0.74
C THR A 229 6.03 -8.39 -0.59
N VAL A 230 6.09 -9.68 -0.93
CA VAL A 230 5.39 -10.24 -2.11
C VAL A 230 3.89 -10.00 -2.02
N PHE A 231 3.28 -10.19 -0.84
CA PHE A 231 1.86 -9.93 -0.63
C PHE A 231 1.45 -8.47 -0.86
N THR A 232 2.34 -7.50 -0.59
CA THR A 232 2.07 -6.10 -0.91
C THR A 232 1.90 -5.90 -2.43
N GLY A 233 2.73 -6.58 -3.23
CA GLY A 233 2.61 -6.60 -4.69
C GLY A 233 1.33 -7.24 -5.20
N VAL A 234 0.99 -8.41 -4.64
CA VAL A 234 -0.26 -9.13 -4.92
C VAL A 234 -1.47 -8.23 -4.63
N ARG A 235 -1.45 -7.47 -3.53
CA ARG A 235 -2.50 -6.51 -3.21
C ARG A 235 -2.58 -5.37 -4.23
N MET A 236 -1.44 -4.77 -4.59
CA MET A 236 -1.40 -3.72 -5.61
C MET A 236 -1.96 -4.20 -6.95
N ALA A 237 -1.59 -5.41 -7.37
CA ALA A 237 -2.12 -6.03 -8.58
C ALA A 237 -3.63 -6.29 -8.52
N GLY A 238 -4.16 -6.68 -7.35
CA GLY A 238 -5.59 -6.88 -7.16
C GLY A 238 -6.40 -5.58 -7.29
N ALA A 239 -5.85 -4.44 -6.88
CA ALA A 239 -6.48 -3.14 -7.14
C ALA A 239 -6.42 -2.78 -8.63
N SER A 240 -5.28 -3.01 -9.28
CA SER A 240 -5.10 -2.76 -10.72
C SER A 240 -5.98 -3.64 -11.59
N SER A 241 -6.24 -4.89 -11.21
CA SER A 241 -7.07 -5.83 -11.97
C SER A 241 -8.48 -5.32 -12.18
N ILE A 242 -9.09 -4.76 -11.14
CA ILE A 242 -10.44 -4.19 -11.18
C ILE A 242 -10.46 -2.95 -12.05
N LEU A 243 -9.56 -2.00 -11.79
CA LEU A 243 -9.52 -0.72 -12.51
C LEU A 243 -9.33 -0.92 -14.02
N VAL A 244 -8.38 -1.77 -14.40
CA VAL A 244 -8.08 -2.03 -15.81
C VAL A 244 -9.19 -2.85 -16.47
N LEU A 245 -9.76 -3.83 -15.77
CA LEU A 245 -10.86 -4.63 -16.31
C LEU A 245 -12.09 -3.77 -16.62
N ILE A 246 -12.47 -2.86 -15.72
CA ILE A 246 -13.64 -1.98 -15.94
C ILE A 246 -13.49 -1.23 -17.26
N ALA A 247 -12.34 -0.61 -17.49
CA ALA A 247 -12.06 0.09 -18.74
C ALA A 247 -12.06 -0.86 -19.95
N ALA A 248 -11.54 -2.09 -19.79
CA ALA A 248 -11.59 -3.10 -20.85
C ALA A 248 -13.03 -3.54 -21.18
N GLU A 249 -13.91 -3.58 -20.19
CA GLU A 249 -15.31 -3.94 -20.36
C GLU A 249 -16.14 -2.85 -21.03
N MET A 250 -15.68 -1.59 -20.96
CA MET A 250 -16.32 -0.50 -21.71
C MET A 250 -16.13 -0.64 -23.22
N VAL A 251 -15.20 -1.49 -23.69
CA VAL A 251 -14.88 -1.68 -25.11
C VAL A 251 -15.17 -3.12 -25.54
N GLY A 252 -16.27 -3.31 -26.28
CA GLY A 252 -16.56 -4.59 -26.93
C GLY A 252 -16.77 -5.76 -25.95
N ALA A 253 -17.36 -5.50 -24.78
CA ALA A 253 -17.90 -6.52 -23.89
C ALA A 253 -19.41 -6.70 -24.12
N LYS A 254 -19.93 -7.88 -23.72
CA LYS A 254 -21.37 -8.20 -23.76
C LYS A 254 -22.00 -8.33 -22.36
N ALA A 255 -21.15 -8.28 -21.33
CA ALA A 255 -21.51 -8.36 -19.93
C ALA A 255 -20.36 -7.76 -19.12
N GLY A 256 -20.61 -7.35 -17.88
CA GLY A 256 -19.62 -6.74 -16.98
C GLY A 256 -20.11 -5.42 -16.44
N LEU A 257 -19.53 -4.94 -15.35
CA LEU A 257 -19.88 -3.65 -14.76
C LEU A 257 -19.48 -2.49 -15.69
N GLY A 258 -18.33 -2.58 -16.36
CA GLY A 258 -17.95 -1.57 -17.37
C GLY A 258 -18.90 -1.55 -18.57
N TYR A 259 -19.37 -2.73 -18.99
CA TYR A 259 -20.40 -2.86 -20.03
C TYR A 259 -21.73 -2.24 -19.59
N LEU A 260 -22.19 -2.55 -18.37
CA LEU A 260 -23.45 -2.03 -17.83
C LEU A 260 -23.48 -0.50 -17.84
N ILE A 261 -22.38 0.14 -17.44
CA ILE A 261 -22.24 1.60 -17.45
C ILE A 261 -22.35 2.13 -18.88
N THR A 262 -21.52 1.63 -19.80
CA THR A 262 -21.52 2.12 -21.19
C THR A 262 -22.86 1.87 -21.89
N TYR A 263 -23.47 0.70 -21.66
CA TYR A 263 -24.76 0.33 -22.22
C TYR A 263 -25.88 1.25 -21.71
N THR A 264 -25.99 1.45 -20.39
CA THR A 264 -27.01 2.32 -19.80
C THR A 264 -26.79 3.78 -20.16
N GLN A 265 -25.54 4.23 -20.27
CA GLN A 265 -25.17 5.55 -20.77
C GLN A 265 -25.67 5.77 -22.21
N PHE A 266 -25.40 4.85 -23.14
CA PHE A 266 -25.83 4.98 -24.53
C PHE A 266 -27.35 4.87 -24.72
N ASN A 267 -28.04 4.23 -23.78
CA ASN A 267 -29.51 4.14 -23.77
C ASN A 267 -30.18 5.25 -22.93
N PHE A 268 -29.43 6.26 -22.47
CA PHE A 268 -29.92 7.35 -21.63
C PHE A 268 -30.61 6.87 -20.33
N GLN A 269 -30.24 5.70 -19.82
CA GLN A 269 -30.71 5.16 -18.53
C GLN A 269 -29.75 5.62 -17.42
N ILE A 270 -29.69 6.94 -17.20
CA ILE A 270 -28.67 7.59 -16.38
C ILE A 270 -28.72 7.14 -14.91
N GLU A 271 -29.91 6.89 -14.36
CA GLU A 271 -30.06 6.34 -13.00
C GLU A 271 -29.35 4.98 -12.85
N LYS A 272 -29.51 4.10 -13.84
CA LYS A 272 -28.86 2.78 -13.86
C LYS A 272 -27.35 2.88 -14.10
N MET A 273 -26.91 3.85 -14.89
CA MET A 273 -25.48 4.14 -15.10
C MET A 273 -24.80 4.48 -13.77
N TYR A 274 -25.37 5.41 -13.00
CA TYR A 274 -24.84 5.74 -11.67
C TYR A 274 -24.97 4.58 -10.68
N ALA A 275 -26.02 3.77 -10.75
CA ALA A 275 -26.13 2.55 -9.95
C ALA A 275 -24.98 1.57 -10.25
N GLY A 276 -24.61 1.42 -11.54
CA GLY A 276 -23.43 0.65 -11.96
C GLY A 276 -22.12 1.21 -11.42
N ILE A 277 -21.96 2.54 -11.41
CA ILE A 277 -20.78 3.21 -10.82
C ILE A 277 -20.69 2.95 -9.32
N ILE A 278 -21.81 3.02 -8.59
CA ILE A 278 -21.88 2.68 -7.16
C ILE A 278 -21.49 1.21 -6.95
N ALA A 279 -21.99 0.29 -7.79
CA ALA A 279 -21.62 -1.11 -7.72
C ALA A 279 -20.11 -1.33 -7.87
N ILE A 280 -19.47 -0.65 -8.82
CA ILE A 280 -18.01 -0.68 -8.99
C ILE A 280 -17.29 -0.20 -7.73
N ALA A 281 -17.73 0.92 -7.15
CA ALA A 281 -17.13 1.45 -5.93
C ALA A 281 -17.22 0.45 -4.78
N LEU A 282 -18.38 -0.19 -4.61
CA LEU A 282 -18.61 -1.23 -3.59
C LEU A 282 -17.70 -2.44 -3.82
N VAL A 283 -17.56 -2.90 -5.07
CA VAL A 283 -16.67 -4.01 -5.43
C VAL A 283 -15.22 -3.67 -5.15
N GLY A 284 -14.76 -2.50 -5.58
CA GLY A 284 -13.39 -2.04 -5.36
C GLY A 284 -13.03 -1.99 -3.87
N VAL A 285 -13.92 -1.42 -3.05
CA VAL A 285 -13.76 -1.39 -1.59
C VAL A 285 -13.76 -2.80 -1.00
N SER A 286 -14.69 -3.65 -1.42
CA SER A 286 -14.82 -5.03 -0.92
C SER A 286 -13.58 -5.86 -1.23
N VAL A 287 -13.12 -5.86 -2.48
CA VAL A 287 -11.93 -6.62 -2.90
C VAL A 287 -10.67 -6.09 -2.22
N ASN A 288 -10.48 -4.77 -2.15
CA ASN A 288 -9.35 -4.20 -1.42
C ASN A 288 -9.39 -4.56 0.08
N GLY A 289 -10.59 -4.58 0.68
CA GLY A 289 -10.79 -5.03 2.05
C GLY A 289 -10.39 -6.49 2.27
N VAL A 290 -10.80 -7.37 1.36
CA VAL A 290 -10.42 -8.80 1.38
C VAL A 290 -8.90 -8.98 1.22
N LEU A 291 -8.28 -8.29 0.26
CA LEU A 291 -6.84 -8.35 0.04
C LEU A 291 -6.05 -7.83 1.25
N LEU A 292 -6.52 -6.77 1.90
CA LEU A 292 -5.92 -6.24 3.13
C LEU A 292 -6.06 -7.22 4.31
N ALA A 293 -7.20 -7.90 4.43
CA ALA A 293 -7.41 -8.92 5.44
C ALA A 293 -6.45 -10.11 5.24
N LEU A 294 -6.25 -10.54 3.99
CA LEU A 294 -5.28 -11.57 3.62
C LEU A 294 -3.85 -11.12 3.95
N GLU A 295 -3.45 -9.91 3.55
CA GLU A 295 -2.14 -9.34 3.86
C GLU A 295 -1.85 -9.37 5.38
N ARG A 296 -2.82 -8.94 6.19
CA ARG A 296 -2.70 -8.96 7.66
C ARG A 296 -2.60 -10.37 8.22
N HIS A 297 -3.29 -11.34 7.63
CA HIS A 297 -3.23 -12.73 8.07
C HIS A 297 -1.84 -13.35 7.83
N PHE A 298 -1.25 -13.12 6.64
CA PHE A 298 0.08 -13.64 6.31
C PHE A 298 1.23 -12.85 6.96
N SER A 299 1.00 -11.58 7.32
CA SER A 299 2.03 -10.71 7.91
C SER A 299 2.09 -10.70 9.45
N ARG A 300 1.28 -11.53 10.14
CA ARG A 300 1.19 -11.53 11.64
C ARG A 300 2.52 -11.72 12.36
N TRP A 301 3.47 -12.38 11.71
CA TRP A 301 4.80 -12.73 12.21
C TRP A 301 5.72 -11.50 12.32
N ARG A 302 5.45 -10.41 11.57
CA ARG A 302 6.28 -9.19 11.55
C ARG A 302 6.10 -8.30 12.79
N THR A 303 5.02 -8.50 13.54
CA THR A 303 4.70 -7.70 14.74
C THR A 303 5.36 -8.20 16.04
N ALA A 304 6.18 -9.25 15.98
CA ALA A 304 6.86 -9.80 17.17
C ALA A 304 8.22 -9.13 17.48
N SER A 305 8.62 -8.10 16.75
CA SER A 305 9.89 -7.38 16.97
C SER A 305 9.72 -5.87 16.74
N SER A 306 9.07 -5.21 17.70
CA SER A 306 9.17 -3.77 17.90
C SER A 306 9.04 -3.45 19.38
#